data_AF-A0A3R6LC98-F1
#
_entry.id   AF-A0A3R6LC98-F1
#
_cell.length_a   1.000
_cell.length_b   1.000
_cell.length_c   1.000
_cell.angle_alpha   90.00
_cell.angle_beta   90.00
_cell.angle_gamma   90.00
#
_symmetry.space_group_name_H-M   'P 1'
#
loop_
_entity.id
_entity.type
_entity.pdbx_description
1 polymer ?
#
loop_
_entity_poly.entity_id
_entity_poly.type
_entity_poly.pdbx_seq_one_letter_code
_entity_poly.pdbx_strand_id
1 'polypeptide(L)'
;MPVRGMIYDGINYGSQVNEISRRHRTDHDLNSPAEFLSGFTAEDHLTPVVTITVYWGSQPWDGPRSLHEMMQGSKVDSNVCLHTNCYLLA
;
A
#
# COMPACT_ATOMS: atom_id res chain seq x y z
N MET A 1 4.51 11.00 9.99
CA MET A 1 5.12 10.16 8.92
C MET A 1 4.15 9.50 7.92
N PRO A 2 2.84 9.79 7.82
CA PRO A 2 1.95 8.95 7.00
C PRO A 2 2.29 8.84 5.51
N VAL A 3 2.66 9.95 4.87
CA VAL A 3 2.99 9.99 3.43
C VAL A 3 4.19 9.09 3.09
N ARG A 4 5.22 9.08 3.94
CA ARG A 4 6.42 8.27 3.71
C ARG A 4 6.11 6.78 3.79
N GLY A 5 5.34 6.35 4.78
CA GLY A 5 4.96 4.95 4.91
C GLY A 5 4.17 4.47 3.69
N MET A 6 3.18 5.24 3.22
CA MET A 6 2.42 4.89 2.02
C MET A 6 3.30 4.73 0.78
N ILE A 7 4.27 5.64 0.60
CA ILE A 7 5.22 5.53 -0.53
C ILE A 7 6.04 4.25 -0.44
N TYR A 8 6.56 3.92 0.74
CA TYR A 8 7.33 2.69 0.94
C TYR A 8 6.49 1.43 0.71
N ASP A 9 5.27 1.41 1.21
CA ASP A 9 4.35 0.29 1.01
C ASP A 9 4.02 0.14 -0.48
N GLY A 10 3.69 1.24 -1.16
CA GLY A 10 3.38 1.26 -2.60
C GLY A 10 4.54 0.79 -3.48
N ILE A 11 5.78 1.19 -3.17
CA ILE A 11 6.98 0.72 -3.89
C ILE A 11 7.15 -0.80 -3.71
N ASN A 12 6.99 -1.31 -2.49
CA ASN A 12 7.11 -2.75 -2.21
C ASN A 12 6.02 -3.55 -2.93
N TYR A 13 4.76 -3.14 -2.84
CA TYR A 13 3.68 -3.81 -3.56
C TYR A 13 3.87 -3.75 -5.08
N GLY A 14 4.29 -2.59 -5.61
CA GLY A 14 4.61 -2.45 -7.03
C GLY A 14 5.72 -3.41 -7.49
N SER A 15 6.75 -3.60 -6.66
CA SER A 15 7.80 -4.59 -6.94
C SER A 15 7.26 -6.02 -6.96
N GLN A 16 6.39 -6.39 -6.02
CA GLN A 16 5.78 -7.71 -5.98
C GLN A 16 4.91 -7.99 -7.21
N VAL A 17 4.08 -7.02 -7.61
CA VAL A 17 3.25 -7.13 -8.83
C VAL A 17 4.14 -7.31 -10.07
N ASN A 18 5.23 -6.56 -10.17
CA ASN A 18 6.16 -6.68 -11.30
C ASN A 18 6.84 -8.06 -11.35
N GLU A 19 7.19 -8.63 -10.19
CA GLU A 19 7.78 -9.96 -10.11
C GLU A 19 6.79 -11.06 -10.51
N ILE A 20 5.55 -10.99 -10.01
CA ILE A 20 4.45 -11.89 -10.38
C ILE A 20 4.21 -11.82 -11.90
N SER A 21 4.05 -10.62 -12.45
CA SER A 21 3.87 -10.39 -13.88
C SER A 21 5.00 -10.98 -14.73
N ARG A 22 6.25 -10.83 -14.27
CA ARG A 22 7.41 -11.40 -14.97
C ARG A 22 7.41 -12.93 -14.96
N ARG A 23 7.00 -13.57 -13.86
CA ARG A 23 6.88 -15.03 -13.77
C ARG A 23 5.84 -15.54 -14.78
N HIS A 24 4.64 -14.98 -14.76
CA HIS A 24 3.59 -15.35 -15.72
C HIS A 24 3.97 -15.15 -17.19
N ARG A 25 4.70 -14.06 -17.50
CA ARG A 25 5.21 -13.84 -18.86
C ARG A 25 6.24 -14.88 -19.29
N THR A 26 6.98 -15.46 -18.34
CA THR A 26 7.99 -16.50 -18.58
C THR A 26 7.31 -17.86 -18.73
N ASP A 27 6.31 -18.13 -17.91
CA ASP A 27 5.60 -19.40 -17.85
C ASP A 27 4.49 -19.53 -18.92
N HIS A 28 4.11 -18.41 -19.55
CA HIS A 28 3.09 -18.34 -20.60
C HIS A 28 1.73 -18.95 -20.19
N ASP A 29 1.37 -18.75 -18.92
CA ASP A 29 0.24 -19.39 -18.25
C ASP A 29 -1.00 -18.48 -18.10
N LEU A 30 -0.95 -17.27 -18.66
CA LEU A 30 -2.07 -16.31 -18.66
C LEU A 30 -3.11 -16.71 -19.71
N ASN A 31 -4.37 -16.87 -19.29
CA ASN A 31 -5.42 -17.47 -20.10
C ASN A 31 -6.36 -16.44 -20.73
N SER A 32 -6.43 -15.23 -20.17
CA SER A 32 -7.29 -14.16 -20.67
C SER A 32 -6.51 -12.92 -21.14
N PRO A 33 -7.05 -12.15 -22.11
CA PRO A 33 -6.45 -10.87 -22.49
C PRO A 33 -6.33 -9.87 -21.33
N ALA A 34 -7.24 -9.93 -20.35
CA ALA A 34 -7.21 -9.07 -19.17
C ALA A 34 -6.06 -9.44 -18.21
N GLU A 35 -5.87 -10.74 -17.98
CA GLU A 35 -4.70 -11.29 -17.26
C GLU A 35 -3.39 -10.93 -17.98
N PHE A 36 -3.35 -11.03 -19.30
CA PHE A 36 -2.18 -10.64 -20.09
C PHE A 36 -1.83 -9.14 -19.94
N LEU A 37 -2.83 -8.27 -19.97
CA LEU A 37 -2.64 -6.83 -19.85
C LEU A 37 -2.22 -6.39 -18.44
N SER A 38 -2.82 -7.00 -17.41
CA SER A 38 -2.47 -6.72 -16.01
C SER A 38 -1.19 -7.43 -15.57
N GLY A 39 -0.90 -8.59 -16.16
CA GLY A 39 0.14 -9.51 -15.70
C GLY A 39 -0.13 -10.06 -14.30
N PHE A 40 -1.40 -10.20 -13.93
CA PHE A 40 -1.84 -10.63 -12.61
C PHE A 40 -3.12 -11.46 -12.76
N THR A 41 -3.24 -12.53 -11.98
CA THR A 41 -4.38 -13.46 -11.99
C THR A 41 -5.22 -13.32 -10.73
N ALA A 42 -6.37 -14.00 -10.65
CA ALA A 42 -7.22 -13.96 -9.46
C ALA A 42 -6.63 -14.77 -8.29
N GLU A 43 -5.75 -15.71 -8.62
CA GLU A 43 -5.04 -16.61 -7.73
C GLU A 43 -3.76 -15.97 -7.16
N ASP A 44 -3.31 -14.86 -7.74
CA ASP A 44 -2.15 -14.14 -7.24
C ASP A 44 -2.46 -13.36 -5.97
N HIS A 45 -1.54 -13.46 -5.02
CA HIS A 45 -1.64 -12.80 -3.73
C HIS A 45 -0.38 -11.99 -3.43
N LEU A 46 -0.58 -10.79 -2.91
CA LEU A 46 0.51 -9.97 -2.41
C LEU A 46 0.89 -10.40 -1.00
N THR A 47 2.20 -10.43 -0.74
CA THR A 47 2.72 -10.56 0.61
C THR A 47 2.49 -9.24 1.34
N PRO A 48 1.82 -9.25 2.51
CA PRO A 48 1.56 -8.04 3.28
C PRO A 48 2.86 -7.31 3.65
N VAL A 49 2.87 -5.98 3.47
CA VAL A 49 3.96 -5.10 3.90
C VAL A 49 3.56 -4.44 5.21
N VAL A 50 4.38 -4.63 6.25
CA VAL A 50 4.14 -4.05 7.58
C VAL A 50 5.22 -3.00 7.88
N THR A 51 4.80 -1.75 8.03
CA THR A 51 5.68 -0.62 8.32
C THR A 51 5.45 -0.10 9.74
N ILE A 52 6.47 -0.21 10.60
CA ILE A 52 6.45 0.32 11.97
C ILE A 52 7.20 1.65 11.99
N THR A 53 6.55 2.70 12.50
CA THR A 53 7.18 4.01 12.71
C THR A 53 7.33 4.27 14.20
N VAL A 54 8.58 4.37 14.66
CA VAL A 54 8.89 4.75 16.05
C VAL A 54 9.28 6.22 16.08
N TYR A 55 8.57 7.01 16.89
CA TYR A 55 8.92 8.39 17.12
C TYR A 55 9.80 8.50 18.38
N TRP A 56 11.01 9.02 18.22
CA TRP A 56 11.98 9.18 19.32
C TRP A 56 12.27 10.66 19.55
N GLY A 57 11.31 11.38 20.12
CA GLY A 57 11.46 12.79 20.50
C GLY A 57 11.24 13.01 21.99
N SER A 58 11.75 14.13 22.51
CA SER A 58 11.58 14.52 23.90
C SER A 58 10.20 15.12 24.21
N GLN A 59 9.43 15.48 23.18
CA GLN A 59 8.08 16.01 23.29
C GLN A 59 7.05 15.01 22.75
N PRO A 60 5.80 15.04 23.22
CA PRO A 60 4.74 14.23 22.62
C PRO A 60 4.57 14.54 21.13
N TRP A 61 4.27 13.51 20.34
CA TRP A 61 3.97 13.70 18.92
C TRP A 61 2.64 14.45 18.72
N ASP A 62 2.69 15.58 18.03
CA ASP A 62 1.56 16.49 17.76
C ASP A 62 1.11 16.53 16.30
N GLY A 63 1.74 15.75 15.42
CA GLY A 63 1.42 15.69 14.00
C GLY A 63 0.36 14.65 13.62
N PRO A 64 -0.03 14.59 12.34
CA PRO A 64 -0.98 13.60 11.83
C PRO A 64 -0.40 12.18 11.88
N ARG A 65 -1.23 11.22 12.32
CA ARG A 65 -0.88 9.78 12.45
C ARG A 65 -1.36 8.93 11.29
N SER A 66 -2.27 9.46 10.48
CA SER A 66 -2.81 8.82 9.28
C SER A 66 -2.81 9.79 8.11
N LEU A 67 -2.89 9.25 6.88
CA LEU A 67 -3.09 10.08 5.69
C LEU A 67 -4.45 10.78 5.72
N HIS A 68 -5.46 10.15 6.33
CA HIS A 68 -6.78 10.72 6.50
C HIS A 68 -6.73 12.06 7.26
N GLU A 69 -6.00 12.12 8.38
CA GLU A 69 -5.81 13.38 9.14
C GLU A 69 -5.13 14.49 8.32
N MET A 70 -4.38 14.14 7.27
CA MET A 70 -3.68 15.10 6.40
C MET A 70 -4.56 15.65 5.27
N MET A 71 -5.64 14.97 4.89
CA MET A 71 -6.53 15.38 3.81
C MET A 71 -7.57 16.38 4.35
N GLN A 72 -7.25 17.67 4.32
CA GLN A 72 -8.21 18.72 4.71
C GLN A 72 -9.29 18.93 3.66
N GLY A 73 -10.54 18.89 4.11
CA GLY A 73 -11.70 19.35 3.34
C GLY A 73 -12.37 18.27 2.51
N SER A 74 -13.70 18.30 2.55
CA SER A 74 -14.67 17.38 1.95
C SER A 74 -14.91 16.10 2.74
N LYS A 75 -16.18 15.71 2.76
CA LYS A 75 -16.73 14.52 3.38
C LYS A 75 -16.08 13.28 2.77
N VAL A 76 -14.86 12.94 3.19
CA VAL A 76 -14.25 11.67 2.84
C VAL A 76 -15.08 10.61 3.53
N ASP A 77 -15.75 9.79 2.72
CA ASP A 77 -16.57 8.70 3.19
C ASP A 77 -15.76 7.87 4.19
N SER A 78 -16.35 7.53 5.33
CA SER A 78 -15.69 6.78 6.40
C SER A 78 -15.09 5.46 5.89
N ASN A 79 -15.62 4.89 4.81
CA ASN A 79 -15.09 3.69 4.17
C ASN A 79 -13.76 3.93 3.45
N VAL A 80 -13.48 5.14 2.97
CA VAL A 80 -12.16 5.47 2.37
C VAL A 80 -11.09 5.52 3.46
N CYS A 81 -11.43 5.93 4.69
CA CYS A 81 -10.51 5.94 5.82
C CYS A 81 -9.96 4.54 6.15
N LEU A 82 -10.76 3.47 5.98
CA LEU A 82 -10.33 2.07 6.19
C LEU A 82 -9.17 1.66 5.27
N HIS A 83 -9.06 2.31 4.11
CA HIS A 83 -8.04 2.01 3.10
C HIS A 83 -6.83 2.96 3.18
N THR A 84 -6.86 3.91 4.13
CA THR A 84 -5.71 4.76 4.40
C THR A 84 -4.79 4.12 5.41
N ASN A 85 -3.49 4.20 5.14
CA ASN A 85 -2.46 3.69 6.03
C ASN A 85 -2.52 4.42 7.38
N CYS A 86 -2.87 3.69 8.44
CA CYS A 86 -2.99 4.19 9.79
C CYS A 86 -1.83 3.65 10.63
N TYR A 87 -0.98 4.54 11.14
CA TYR A 87 0.24 4.15 11.83
C TYR A 87 0.02 4.17 13.35
N LEU A 88 0.27 3.03 14.00
CA LEU A 88 0.39 2.97 15.45
C LEU A 88 1.73 3.61 15.83
N LEU A 89 1.66 4.78 16.46
CA LEU A 89 2.80 5.35 17.15
C LEU A 89 2.90 4.67 18.51
N ALA A 90 3.95 3.88 18.69
CA ALA A 90 4.37 3.35 19.98
C ALA A 90 5.23 4.38 20.72
#